data_AF-A0A967II85-F1
#
_entry.id   AF-A0A967II85-F1
#
_cell.length_a   1.000
_cell.length_b   1.000
_cell.length_c   1.000
_cell.angle_alpha   90.00
_cell.angle_beta   90.00
_cell.angle_gamma   90.00
#
_symmetry.space_group_name_H-M   'P 1'
#
loop_
_entity.id
_entity.type
_entity.pdbx_description
1 polymer ?
#
loop_
_entity_poly.entity_id
_entity_poly.type
_entity_poly.pdbx_seq_one_letter_code
_entity_poly.pdbx_strand_id
1 'polypeptide(L)' 'MRFKQLFAITAVMLMASSPALADTLDEVVDRGTLRCGVVLDFPPIGYRDANNEPAGFDVDYCADLAAALEVEYEI' A
#
# COMPACT_ATOMS: atom_id res chain seq x y z
N MET A 1 -12.40 -41.80 -14.02
CA MET A 1 -13.09 -40.51 -14.26
C MET A 1 -12.75 -39.44 -13.22
N ARG A 2 -12.70 -39.74 -11.91
CA ARG A 2 -12.41 -38.75 -10.85
C ARG A 2 -11.05 -38.04 -10.96
N PHE A 3 -9.99 -38.74 -11.35
CA PHE A 3 -8.64 -38.13 -11.51
C PHE A 3 -8.55 -37.12 -12.66
N LYS A 4 -9.29 -37.37 -13.75
CA LYS A 4 -9.35 -36.47 -14.93
C LYS A 4 -10.14 -35.19 -14.61
N GLN A 5 -11.17 -35.29 -13.77
CA GLN A 5 -11.91 -34.15 -13.25
C GLN A 5 -11.08 -33.32 -12.27
N LEU A 6 -10.29 -33.97 -11.41
CA LEU A 6 -9.38 -33.29 -10.49
C LEU A 6 -8.33 -32.48 -11.26
N PHE A 7 -7.72 -33.05 -12.30
CA PHE A 7 -6.74 -32.38 -13.15
C PHE A 7 -7.33 -31.18 -13.90
N ALA A 8 -8.56 -31.30 -14.39
CA ALA A 8 -9.28 -30.22 -15.06
C ALA A 8 -9.59 -29.05 -14.11
N ILE A 9 -10.00 -29.33 -12.87
CA ILE A 9 -10.28 -28.29 -11.87
C ILE A 9 -9.00 -27.53 -11.50
N THR A 10 -7.89 -28.23 -11.29
CA THR A 10 -6.60 -27.59 -10.97
C THR A 10 -6.12 -26.68 -12.11
N ALA A 11 -6.30 -27.09 -13.37
CA ALA A 11 -5.92 -26.27 -14.53
C ALA A 11 -6.76 -24.98 -14.64
N VAL A 12 -8.06 -25.05 -14.32
CA VAL A 12 -8.93 -23.87 -14.30
C VAL A 12 -8.56 -22.91 -13.17
N MET A 13 -8.22 -23.42 -11.97
CA MET A 13 -7.78 -22.57 -10.87
C MET A 13 -6.45 -21.84 -11.17
N LEU A 14 -5.52 -22.49 -11.88
CA LEU A 14 -4.28 -21.84 -12.32
C LEU A 14 -4.53 -20.72 -13.34
N MET A 15 -5.56 -20.84 -14.18
CA MET A 15 -5.93 -19.78 -15.13
C MET A 15 -6.72 -18.64 -14.50
N ALA A 16 -7.19 -18.80 -13.25
CA ALA A 16 -7.92 -17.77 -12.53
C ALA A 16 -7.01 -16.82 -11.72
N SER A 17 -5.69 -17.03 -11.71
CA SER A 17 -4.76 -16.10 -11.07
C SER A 17 -4.59 -14.85 -11.93
N SER A 18 -5.31 -13.78 -11.56
CA SER A 18 -5.06 -12.45 -12.13
C SER A 18 -3.78 -11.87 -11.53
N PRO A 19 -2.98 -11.12 -12.30
CA PRO A 19 -1.86 -10.38 -11.73
C PRO A 19 -2.37 -9.41 -10.66
N ALA A 20 -1.65 -9.31 -9.54
CA ALA A 20 -1.91 -8.27 -8.57
C ALA A 20 -1.57 -6.91 -9.20
N LEU A 21 -2.53 -5.98 -9.20
CA LEU A 21 -2.31 -4.60 -9.62
C LEU A 21 -1.77 -3.84 -8.40
N ALA A 22 -0.46 -3.79 -8.29
CA ALA A 22 0.24 -2.98 -7.29
C ALA A 22 0.87 -1.79 -8.00
N ASP A 23 0.78 -0.63 -7.37
CA ASP A 23 1.42 0.58 -7.89
C ASP A 23 2.94 0.36 -7.97
N THR A 24 3.54 0.72 -9.10
CA THR A 24 5.00 0.82 -9.20
C THR A 24 5.49 2.15 -8.64
N LEU A 25 6.79 2.27 -8.36
CA LEU A 25 7.36 3.56 -7.93
C LEU A 25 7.13 4.65 -8.98
N ASP A 26 7.32 4.33 -10.25
CA ASP A 26 7.11 5.27 -11.36
C ASP A 26 5.65 5.76 -11.39
N GLU A 27 4.68 4.87 -11.18
CA GLU A 27 3.26 5.24 -11.11
C GLU A 27 2.93 6.14 -9.91
N VAL A 28 3.61 5.96 -8.77
CA VAL A 28 3.47 6.85 -7.60
C VAL A 28 4.04 8.23 -7.90
N VAL A 29 5.22 8.30 -8.52
CA VAL A 29 5.88 9.55 -8.90
C VAL A 29 5.07 10.29 -9.97
N ASP A 30 4.62 9.60 -11.02
CA ASP A 30 3.81 10.16 -12.11
C ASP A 30 2.48 10.73 -11.58
N ARG A 31 1.88 10.09 -10.57
CA ARG A 31 0.68 10.59 -9.91
C ARG A 31 0.94 11.82 -9.03
N GLY A 32 2.16 12.01 -8.56
CA GLY A 32 2.55 13.16 -7.72
C GLY A 32 2.06 13.07 -6.28
N THR A 33 1.65 11.89 -5.79
CA THR A 33 1.21 11.73 -4.40
C THR A 33 1.55 10.35 -3.82
N LEU A 34 2.32 10.36 -2.73
CA LEU A 34 2.61 9.21 -1.88
C LEU A 34 1.52 9.04 -0.82
N ARG A 35 0.83 7.90 -0.84
CA ARG A 35 -0.22 7.56 0.13
C ARG A 35 0.35 6.66 1.22
N CYS A 36 0.42 7.13 2.45
CA CYS A 36 1.02 6.40 3.55
C CYS A 36 -0.02 5.88 4.53
N GLY A 37 -0.15 4.55 4.60
CA GLY A 37 -0.97 3.92 5.64
C GLY A 37 -0.24 3.96 6.98
N VAL A 38 -0.72 4.80 7.91
CA VAL A 38 -0.15 4.91 9.27
C VAL A 38 -1.20 4.56 10.31
N VAL A 39 -0.80 3.79 11.32
CA VAL A 39 -1.62 3.51 12.51
C VAL A 39 -1.54 4.70 13.46
N LEU A 40 -2.68 5.35 13.76
CA LEU A 40 -2.74 6.64 14.48
C LEU A 40 -3.17 6.52 15.96
N ASP A 41 -3.02 5.35 16.57
CA ASP A 41 -3.35 5.10 17.98
C ASP A 41 -2.16 4.54 18.79
N PHE A 42 -0.94 4.68 18.27
CA PHE A 42 0.27 4.14 18.87
C PHE A 42 1.40 5.18 19.01
N PRO A 43 1.28 6.15 19.95
CA PRO A 43 2.35 7.11 20.21
C PRO A 43 3.64 6.41 20.70
N PRO A 44 4.84 6.86 20.27
CA PRO A 44 5.11 8.04 19.42
C PRO A 44 5.18 7.72 17.91
N ILE A 45 4.86 6.49 17.51
CA ILE A 45 5.03 6.01 16.13
C ILE A 45 4.01 6.65 15.20
N GLY A 46 2.74 6.63 15.58
CA GLY A 46 1.68 7.33 14.88
C GLY A 46 0.54 7.66 15.82
N TYR A 47 0.08 8.90 15.80
CA TYR A 47 -0.98 9.40 16.67
C TYR A 47 -1.70 10.60 16.05
N ARG A 48 -2.80 11.03 16.67
CA ARG A 48 -3.43 12.32 16.38
C ARG A 48 -3.00 13.36 17.40
N ASP A 49 -2.56 14.52 16.94
CA ASP A 49 -2.09 15.61 17.80
C ASP A 49 -3.25 16.39 18.46
N ALA A 50 -2.94 17.52 19.10
CA ALA A 50 -3.95 18.37 19.74
C ALA A 50 -4.95 19.02 18.76
N ASN A 51 -4.59 19.13 17.48
CA ASN A 51 -5.45 19.61 16.41
C ASN A 51 -6.18 18.48 15.67
N ASN A 52 -6.01 17.23 16.14
CA ASN A 52 -6.55 16.01 15.53
C ASN A 52 -5.90 15.65 14.18
N GLU A 53 -4.70 16.18 13.91
CA GLU A 53 -3.89 15.93 12.71
C GLU A 53 -2.98 14.71 12.92
N PRO A 54 -2.71 13.89 11.88
CA PRO A 54 -1.74 12.81 11.96
C PRO A 54 -0.34 13.34 12.32
N ALA A 55 0.30 12.72 13.31
CA ALA A 55 1.65 13.05 13.75
C ALA A 55 2.39 11.79 14.24
N GLY A 56 3.71 11.88 14.37
CA GLY A 56 4.56 10.80 14.87
C GLY A 56 5.58 10.33 13.86
N PHE A 57 6.44 9.41 14.28
CA PHE A 57 7.59 8.96 13.49
C PHE A 57 7.21 8.47 12.09
N ASP A 58 6.16 7.66 11.95
CA ASP A 58 5.74 7.10 10.65
C ASP A 58 5.16 8.19 9.73
N VAL A 59 4.54 9.24 10.30
CA VAL A 59 4.03 10.40 9.56
C VAL A 59 5.19 11.27 9.07
N ASP A 60 6.15 11.56 9.94
CA ASP A 60 7.36 12.33 9.59
C ASP A 60 8.19 11.59 8.54
N TYR A 61 8.35 10.27 8.69
CA TYR A 61 9.03 9.42 7.73
C TYR A 61 8.34 9.41 6.36
N CYS A 62 7.01 9.37 6.34
CA CYS A 62 6.24 9.50 5.10
C CYS A 62 6.50 10.84 4.41
N ALA A 63 6.48 11.94 5.18
CA ALA A 63 6.75 13.29 4.66
C ALA A 63 8.17 13.39 4.07
N ASP A 64 9.17 12.87 4.77
CA ASP A 64 10.56 12.84 4.30
C ASP A 64 10.72 12.01 3.01
N LEU A 65 10.05 10.85 2.93
CA LEU A 65 10.08 10.01 1.73
C LEU A 65 9.41 10.69 0.54
N ALA A 66 8.27 11.35 0.75
CA ALA A 66 7.59 12.10 -0.30
C ALA A 66 8.43 13.28 -0.80
N ALA A 67 9.08 14.01 0.12
CA ALA A 67 10.02 15.07 -0.23
C ALA A 67 11.20 14.55 -1.05
N ALA A 68 11.76 13.40 -0.70
CA ALA A 68 12.84 12.77 -1.46
C ALA A 68 12.41 12.30 -2.86
N LEU A 69 11.12 12.02 -3.05
CA LEU A 69 10.51 11.64 -4.33
C LEU A 69 9.95 12.85 -5.11
N GLU A 70 10.04 14.06 -4.55
CA GLU A 70 9.47 15.29 -5.13
C GLU A 70 7.95 15.21 -5.39
N VAL A 71 7.22 14.55 -4.48
CA VAL A 71 5.75 14.39 -4.54
C VAL A 71 5.07 14.89 -3.26
N GLU A 72 3.76 15.10 -3.33
CA GLU A 72 2.94 15.36 -2.14
C GLU A 72 2.74 14.07 -1.32
N TYR A 73 2.35 14.19 -0.05
CA TYR A 73 1.96 13.04 0.77
C TYR A 73 0.58 13.19 1.38
N GLU A 74 -0.06 12.05 1.64
CA GLU A 74 -1.29 11.96 2.43
C GLU A 74 -1.23 10.77 3.39
N ILE A 75 -1.88 10.93 4.55
CA ILE A 75 -1.98 9.95 5.65
C ILE A 75 -3.42 9.50 5.82
#